data_AF-A0A7W0XUH8-F1
#
_entry.id   AF-A0A7W0XUH8-F1
#
_cell.length_a   1.000
_cell.length_b   1.000
_cell.length_c   1.000
_cell.angle_alpha   90.00
_cell.angle_beta   90.00
_cell.angle_gamma   90.00
#
_symmetry.space_group_name_H-M   'P 1'
#
loop_
_entity.id
_entity.type
_entity.pdbx_description
1 polymer ?
#
loop_
_entity_poly.entity_id
_entity_poly.type
_entity_poly.pdbx_seq_one_letter_code
_entity_poly.pdbx_strand_id
1 'polypeptide(L)'
;MTLMIDPPVWPGRDRLWAHLCSDSDLGELHDFAARLGLPERAFERDHYDVPKERYRLALSLGAEAVDARTLMRRLTAAGLRRPKHVLRSNASLPLRVRRLWAGLSGVAVPFPPRGSVAVAVSPRSRMCPPEWSGIVRIGDAALATAATDREAEMLRQRLSSLLVPDLTNPLRLREVLPVADLLGPAWLAYVDHDHFRAVQPDGAIHRRPANHPDLRALLGGVTDADREESGIAEITSEAFVVYQGGRIIAASGWRHWPDEVAQLGVLTAPQARGRGWGRAVASAATAHALDASLLPQWRAQPEPSRRIAHALGFREMGAQISFKLGPCRA
;
A
#
# COMPACT_ATOMS: atom_id res chain seq x y z
N MET A 1 -2.77 23.68 8.93
CA MET A 1 -2.29 22.72 7.93
C MET A 1 -1.01 23.31 7.39
N THR A 2 0.12 22.72 7.77
CA THR A 2 1.42 23.30 7.47
C THR A 2 2.41 22.21 7.13
N LEU A 3 3.04 22.37 5.97
CA LEU A 3 4.19 21.56 5.58
C LEU A 3 5.44 22.20 6.15
N MET A 4 6.16 21.45 6.96
CA MET A 4 7.28 21.93 7.76
C MET A 4 8.58 21.27 7.29
N ILE A 5 9.65 22.04 7.16
CA ILE A 5 10.97 21.53 6.78
C ILE A 5 12.06 22.02 7.74
N ASP A 6 12.91 21.11 8.22
CA ASP A 6 14.07 21.47 9.05
C ASP A 6 15.30 21.89 8.23
N PRO A 7 16.30 22.59 8.80
CA PRO A 7 17.51 22.94 8.07
C PRO A 7 18.28 21.68 7.62
N PRO A 8 18.94 21.69 6.45
CA PRO A 8 19.64 20.52 5.92
C PRO A 8 20.98 20.33 6.65
N VAL A 9 20.94 19.80 7.87
CA VAL A 9 22.11 19.61 8.75
C VAL A 9 22.44 18.14 8.99
N TRP A 10 21.61 17.22 8.49
CA TRP A 10 21.73 15.79 8.76
C TRP A 10 22.64 15.11 7.72
N PRO A 11 23.79 14.55 8.09
CA PRO A 11 24.70 13.91 7.15
C PRO A 11 24.21 12.50 6.75
N GLY A 12 24.35 12.15 5.46
CA GLY A 12 24.12 10.79 4.96
C GLY A 12 24.37 10.67 3.46
N ARG A 13 24.85 9.52 2.98
CA ARG A 13 25.11 9.27 1.53
C ARG A 13 25.86 10.44 0.84
N ASP A 14 26.95 10.88 1.49
CA ASP A 14 27.84 11.97 1.05
C ASP A 14 27.15 13.32 0.78
N ARG A 15 26.02 13.58 1.44
CA ARG A 15 25.31 14.86 1.36
C ARG A 15 24.61 15.21 2.67
N LEU A 16 24.06 16.42 2.71
CA LEU A 16 23.22 16.90 3.81
C LEU A 16 21.74 16.77 3.46
N TRP A 17 20.93 16.43 4.46
CA TRP A 17 19.50 16.19 4.34
C TRP A 17 18.74 17.05 5.34
N ALA A 18 17.53 17.43 4.93
CA ALA A 18 16.48 18.00 5.75
C ALA A 18 15.31 16.99 5.83
N HIS A 19 14.44 17.15 6.82
CA HIS A 19 13.22 16.38 6.99
C HIS A 19 12.02 17.27 6.69
N LEU A 20 11.13 16.79 5.81
CA LEU A 20 9.87 17.43 5.46
C LEU A 20 8.70 16.63 6.04
N CYS A 21 7.81 17.31 6.78
CA CYS A 21 6.66 16.73 7.48
C CYS A 21 5.37 17.52 7.24
N SER A 22 4.22 16.89 7.51
CA SER A 22 2.93 17.58 7.69
C SER A 22 2.50 17.54 9.15
N ASP A 23 1.82 18.59 9.62
CA ASP A 23 1.20 18.64 10.96
C ASP A 23 -0.28 18.21 10.97
N SER A 24 -0.80 17.70 9.84
CA SER A 24 -2.22 17.32 9.75
C SER A 24 -2.52 16.15 8.83
N ASP A 25 -1.80 15.99 7.72
CA ASP A 25 -2.19 15.04 6.66
C ASP A 25 -0.98 14.57 5.82
N LEU A 26 -0.73 13.25 5.81
CA LEU A 26 0.34 12.63 5.04
C LEU A 26 0.06 12.62 3.53
N GLY A 27 -1.20 12.63 3.11
CA GLY A 27 -1.56 12.79 1.70
C GLY A 27 -1.06 14.13 1.14
N GLU A 28 -1.17 15.21 1.92
CA GLU A 28 -0.64 16.53 1.53
C GLU A 28 0.87 16.50 1.37
N LEU A 29 1.52 15.81 2.30
CA LEU A 29 2.97 15.61 2.29
C LEU A 29 3.41 14.84 1.04
N HIS A 30 2.69 13.80 0.65
CA HIS A 30 2.97 13.04 -0.57
C HIS A 30 2.79 13.89 -1.83
N ASP A 31 1.70 14.64 -1.95
CA ASP A 31 1.45 15.52 -3.09
C ASP A 31 2.53 16.59 -3.21
N PHE A 32 2.90 17.21 -2.08
CA PHE A 32 3.97 18.20 -2.06
C PHE A 32 5.32 17.60 -2.42
N ALA A 33 5.65 16.42 -1.91
CA ALA A 33 6.89 15.72 -2.21
C ALA A 33 6.99 15.36 -3.71
N ALA A 34 5.89 14.96 -4.33
CA ALA A 34 5.81 14.71 -5.77
C ALA A 34 6.09 15.99 -6.57
N ARG A 35 5.49 17.14 -6.20
CA ARG A 35 5.79 18.45 -6.81
C ARG A 35 7.24 18.88 -6.62
N LEU A 36 7.84 18.53 -5.48
CA LEU A 36 9.26 18.76 -5.18
C LEU A 36 10.19 17.76 -5.93
N GLY A 37 9.61 16.79 -6.65
CA GLY A 37 10.32 15.78 -7.43
C GLY A 37 10.95 14.67 -6.59
N LEU A 38 10.52 14.49 -5.33
CA LEU A 38 11.00 13.43 -4.45
C LEU A 38 10.32 12.10 -4.82
N PRO A 39 11.08 11.00 -4.97
CA PRO A 39 10.48 9.71 -5.27
C PRO A 39 9.73 9.17 -4.04
N GLU A 40 8.63 8.43 -4.24
CA GLU A 40 7.85 7.84 -3.14
C GLU A 40 8.69 7.04 -2.14
N ARG A 41 9.73 6.34 -2.64
CA ARG A 41 10.66 5.56 -1.81
C ARG A 41 11.52 6.39 -0.84
N ALA A 42 11.51 7.72 -0.96
CA ALA A 42 12.16 8.63 -0.01
C ALA A 42 11.27 8.94 1.20
N PHE A 43 10.03 8.45 1.22
CA PHE A 43 9.14 8.56 2.36
C PHE A 43 9.53 7.55 3.44
N GLU A 44 9.83 8.06 4.63
CA GLU A 44 10.27 7.33 5.80
C GLU A 44 9.18 7.33 6.88
N ARG A 45 8.04 6.71 6.55
CA ARG A 45 6.88 6.42 7.43
C ARG A 45 6.04 7.64 7.82
N ASP A 46 6.66 8.77 8.13
CA ASP A 46 5.98 10.00 8.55
C ASP A 46 6.63 11.29 8.02
N HIS A 47 7.74 11.18 7.28
CA HIS A 47 8.47 12.30 6.70
C HIS A 47 9.13 11.93 5.39
N TYR A 48 9.60 12.93 4.64
CA TYR A 48 10.52 12.75 3.53
C TYR A 48 11.91 13.26 3.87
N ASP A 49 12.93 12.50 3.50
CA ASP A 49 14.32 12.99 3.46
C ASP A 49 14.52 13.85 2.21
N VAL A 50 14.79 15.15 2.42
CA VAL A 50 14.98 16.15 1.37
C VAL A 50 16.48 16.45 1.23
N PRO A 51 17.10 16.22 0.07
CA PRO A 51 18.50 16.55 -0.13
C PRO A 51 18.69 18.08 -0.11
N LYS A 52 19.81 18.56 0.43
CA LYS A 52 20.12 19.99 0.61
C LYS A 52 19.85 20.84 -0.63
N GLU A 53 20.12 20.31 -1.82
CA GLU A 53 19.95 21.02 -3.09
C GLU A 53 18.48 21.37 -3.37
N ARG A 54 17.53 20.63 -2.79
CA ARG A 54 16.08 20.85 -2.92
C ARG A 54 15.48 21.70 -1.80
N TYR A 55 16.25 22.04 -0.76
CA TYR A 55 15.75 22.80 0.38
C TYR A 55 15.15 24.15 -0.02
N ARG A 56 15.86 24.94 -0.84
CA ARG A 56 15.36 26.24 -1.31
C ARG A 56 14.10 26.11 -2.16
N LEU A 57 14.00 25.07 -2.99
CA LEU A 57 12.81 24.80 -3.79
C LEU A 57 11.62 24.45 -2.89
N ALA A 58 11.83 23.66 -1.83
CA ALA A 58 10.78 23.35 -0.85
C ALA A 58 10.21 24.63 -0.21
N LEU A 59 11.07 25.57 0.20
CA LEU A 59 10.61 26.87 0.73
C LEU A 59 9.82 27.65 -0.31
N SER A 60 10.29 27.73 -1.56
CA SER A 60 9.56 28.45 -2.62
C SER A 60 8.21 27.81 -2.99
N LEU A 61 8.05 26.51 -2.74
CA LEU A 61 6.79 25.78 -2.95
C LEU A 61 5.84 25.91 -1.74
N GLY A 62 6.25 26.60 -0.67
CA GLY A 62 5.42 26.92 0.49
C GLY A 62 5.70 26.12 1.76
N ALA A 63 6.81 25.39 1.86
CA ALA A 63 7.19 24.74 3.14
C ALA A 63 7.64 25.80 4.17
N GLU A 64 7.12 25.70 5.40
CA GLU A 64 7.53 26.50 6.55
C GLU A 64 8.88 25.97 7.08
N ALA A 65 9.91 26.83 7.11
CA ALA A 65 11.17 26.49 7.76
C ALA A 65 10.99 26.50 9.29
N VAL A 66 11.24 25.37 9.94
CA VAL A 66 11.17 25.23 11.41
C VAL A 66 12.38 24.47 11.92
N ASP A 67 12.71 24.57 13.21
CA ASP A 67 13.72 23.69 13.79
C ASP A 67 13.19 22.25 13.97
N ALA A 68 14.11 21.27 14.05
CA ALA A 68 13.76 19.86 14.18
C ALA A 68 12.92 19.54 15.44
N ARG A 69 13.08 20.29 16.53
CA ARG A 69 12.32 20.09 17.77
C ARG A 69 10.88 20.56 17.59
N THR A 70 10.68 21.70 16.93
CA THR A 70 9.37 22.25 16.57
C THR A 70 8.64 21.30 15.62
N LEU A 71 9.33 20.81 14.59
CA LEU A 71 8.80 19.83 13.64
C LEU A 71 8.34 18.56 14.36
N MET A 72 9.21 17.96 15.18
CA MET A 72 8.89 16.75 15.95
C MET A 72 7.71 16.96 16.91
N ARG A 73 7.67 18.08 17.63
CA ARG A 73 6.58 18.41 18.56
C ARG A 73 5.24 18.51 17.82
N ARG A 74 5.19 19.23 16.70
CA ARG A 74 3.95 19.40 15.91
C ARG A 74 3.51 18.07 15.28
N LEU A 75 4.44 17.28 14.73
CA LEU A 75 4.17 15.94 14.18
C LEU A 75 3.62 14.97 15.25
N THR A 76 4.18 15.01 16.47
CA THR A 76 3.68 14.21 17.59
C THR A 76 2.30 14.70 18.06
N ALA A 77 2.10 16.02 18.18
CA ALA A 77 0.80 16.58 18.56
C ALA A 77 -0.30 16.23 17.53
N ALA A 78 0.06 16.13 16.26
CA ALA A 78 -0.81 15.68 15.18
C ALA A 78 -1.13 14.17 15.22
N GLY A 79 -0.45 13.38 16.07
CA GLY A 79 -0.60 11.92 16.10
C GLY A 79 -0.01 11.18 14.89
N LEU A 80 0.76 11.87 14.04
CA LEU A 80 1.31 11.31 12.80
C LEU A 80 2.70 10.65 12.97
N ARG A 81 3.37 10.88 14.10
CA ARG A 81 4.73 10.36 14.37
C ARG A 81 4.79 8.83 14.36
N ARG A 82 5.70 8.25 13.57
CA ARG A 82 5.99 6.80 13.43
C ARG A 82 7.47 6.45 13.65
N PRO A 83 7.90 6.17 14.90
CA PRO A 83 9.30 5.88 15.22
C PRO A 83 9.83 4.55 14.66
N LYS A 84 11.08 4.55 14.16
CA LYS A 84 11.74 3.37 13.57
C LYS A 84 11.93 2.22 14.56
N HIS A 85 12.28 2.51 15.81
CA HIS A 85 12.55 1.50 16.84
C HIS A 85 11.30 0.72 17.28
N VAL A 86 10.11 1.30 17.11
CA VAL A 86 8.84 0.62 17.43
C VAL A 86 8.48 -0.42 16.34
N LEU A 87 9.04 -0.30 15.14
CA LEU A 87 8.79 -1.23 14.02
C LEU A 87 9.74 -2.44 14.02
N ARG A 88 10.94 -2.28 14.57
CA ARG A 88 11.85 -3.40 14.90
C ARG A 88 11.42 -4.19 16.14
N SER A 89 10.29 -3.84 16.75
CA SER A 89 9.73 -4.61 17.88
C SER A 89 9.09 -5.91 17.40
N ASN A 90 8.99 -6.91 18.30
CA ASN A 90 8.18 -8.13 18.17
C ASN A 90 6.66 -7.85 18.03
N ALA A 91 6.25 -6.72 17.44
CA ALA A 91 4.85 -6.42 17.18
C ALA A 91 4.27 -7.54 16.32
N SER A 92 3.18 -8.13 16.81
CA SER A 92 2.50 -9.20 16.10
C SER A 92 2.10 -8.74 14.69
N LEU A 93 2.10 -9.68 13.75
CA LEU A 93 1.71 -9.40 12.36
C LEU A 93 0.38 -8.60 12.25
N PRO A 94 -0.70 -8.92 12.99
CA PRO A 94 -1.92 -8.11 12.96
C PRO A 94 -1.72 -6.64 13.35
N LEU A 95 -0.85 -6.34 14.31
CA LEU A 95 -0.55 -4.96 14.72
C LEU A 95 0.23 -4.22 13.63
N ARG A 96 1.20 -4.87 12.99
CA ARG A 96 1.93 -4.29 11.85
C ARG A 96 0.99 -3.97 10.69
N VAL A 97 0.10 -4.91 10.34
CA VAL A 97 -0.89 -4.73 9.27
C VAL A 97 -1.85 -3.60 9.60
N ARG A 98 -2.39 -3.53 10.83
CA ARG A 98 -3.25 -2.42 11.25
C ARG A 98 -2.53 -1.06 11.18
N ARG A 99 -1.26 -1.00 11.58
CA ARG A 99 -0.46 0.23 11.47
C ARG A 99 -0.27 0.66 10.04
N LEU A 100 0.08 -0.26 9.13
CA LEU A 100 0.22 0.02 7.70
C LEU A 100 -1.04 0.68 7.16
N TRP A 101 -2.20 0.04 7.34
CA TRP A 101 -3.46 0.52 6.78
C TRP A 101 -3.96 1.81 7.44
N ALA A 102 -3.75 1.98 8.75
CA ALA A 102 -3.98 3.26 9.40
C ALA A 102 -3.07 4.37 8.84
N GLY A 103 -1.83 4.05 8.45
CA GLY A 103 -0.92 5.00 7.81
C GLY A 103 -1.38 5.42 6.42
N LEU A 104 -1.90 4.47 5.65
CA LEU A 104 -2.46 4.74 4.32
C LEU A 104 -3.72 5.61 4.37
N SER A 105 -4.40 5.70 5.51
CA SER A 105 -5.52 6.65 5.67
C SER A 105 -5.07 8.11 5.56
N GLY A 106 -3.78 8.41 5.72
CA GLY A 106 -3.24 9.76 5.62
C GLY A 106 -3.45 10.64 6.86
N VAL A 107 -4.32 10.24 7.78
CA VAL A 107 -4.68 10.99 8.99
C VAL A 107 -4.46 10.17 10.25
N ALA A 108 -4.40 10.82 11.41
CA ALA A 108 -4.21 10.14 12.68
C ALA A 108 -5.51 9.47 13.16
N VAL A 109 -5.78 8.27 12.61
CA VAL A 109 -6.91 7.43 13.01
C VAL A 109 -6.43 6.00 13.32
N PRO A 110 -6.61 5.50 14.56
CA PRO A 110 -6.29 4.12 14.89
C PRO A 110 -7.39 3.16 14.43
N PHE A 111 -7.06 1.88 14.30
CA PHE A 111 -8.10 0.84 14.26
C PHE A 111 -8.89 0.84 15.56
N PRO A 112 -10.22 0.69 15.50
CA PRO A 112 -11.06 0.70 16.69
C PRO A 112 -10.99 -0.66 17.44
N PRO A 113 -11.69 -0.80 18.58
CA PRO A 113 -11.86 -2.09 19.25
C PRO A 113 -12.48 -3.16 18.35
N ARG A 114 -12.40 -4.43 18.78
CA ARG A 114 -13.01 -5.56 18.06
C ARG A 114 -14.51 -5.35 17.89
N GLY A 115 -15.06 -5.80 16.77
CA GLY A 115 -16.47 -5.69 16.43
C GLY A 115 -16.92 -4.30 15.97
N SER A 116 -16.00 -3.38 15.66
CA SER A 116 -16.36 -2.00 15.30
C SER A 116 -15.59 -1.42 14.10
N VAL A 117 -16.07 -0.28 13.61
CA VAL A 117 -15.49 0.49 12.51
C VAL A 117 -15.19 1.92 12.94
N ALA A 118 -14.00 2.42 12.58
CA ALA A 118 -13.65 3.83 12.69
C ALA A 118 -13.80 4.49 11.32
N VAL A 119 -14.32 5.71 11.27
CA VAL A 119 -14.47 6.48 10.03
C VAL A 119 -13.75 7.82 10.15
N ALA A 120 -12.83 8.08 9.23
CA ALA A 120 -12.09 9.32 9.14
C ALA A 120 -12.38 10.06 7.84
N VAL A 121 -12.34 11.40 7.89
CA VAL A 121 -12.34 12.25 6.71
C VAL A 121 -10.89 12.32 6.22
N SER A 122 -10.66 11.86 4.99
CA SER A 122 -9.35 11.88 4.35
C SER A 122 -9.51 11.90 2.83
N PRO A 123 -9.61 13.08 2.20
CA PRO A 123 -9.73 13.23 0.75
C PRO A 123 -8.50 12.72 -0.01
N ARG A 124 -7.34 12.66 0.67
CA ARG A 124 -6.07 12.19 0.11
C ARG A 124 -5.66 10.83 0.68
N SER A 125 -6.64 10.05 1.15
CA SER A 125 -6.43 8.67 1.60
C SER A 125 -5.81 7.86 0.49
N ARG A 126 -4.74 7.13 0.81
CA ARG A 126 -4.09 6.16 -0.08
C ARG A 126 -4.67 4.76 0.07
N MET A 127 -5.74 4.60 0.86
CA MET A 127 -6.46 3.34 0.99
C MET A 127 -7.38 3.06 -0.21
N CYS A 128 -7.61 4.02 -1.09
CA CYS A 128 -8.52 3.90 -2.22
C CYS A 128 -8.10 4.87 -3.34
N PRO A 129 -8.67 4.77 -4.54
CA PRO A 129 -8.43 5.77 -5.58
C PRO A 129 -8.83 7.18 -5.12
N PRO A 130 -8.24 8.25 -5.69
CA PRO A 130 -8.59 9.63 -5.36
C PRO A 130 -10.09 9.88 -5.53
N GLU A 131 -10.69 10.63 -4.59
CA GLU A 131 -12.14 10.95 -4.53
C GLU A 131 -13.07 9.77 -4.18
N TRP A 132 -12.53 8.57 -3.94
CA TRP A 132 -13.33 7.43 -3.49
C TRP A 132 -13.33 7.33 -1.97
N SER A 133 -14.31 6.61 -1.45
CA SER A 133 -14.27 6.09 -0.08
C SER A 133 -13.65 4.69 -0.08
N GLY A 134 -12.97 4.34 1.01
CA GLY A 134 -12.30 3.06 1.17
C GLY A 134 -12.59 2.45 2.53
N ILE A 135 -12.82 1.14 2.58
CA ILE A 135 -12.92 0.37 3.83
C ILE A 135 -11.85 -0.71 3.80
N VAL A 136 -11.10 -0.82 4.89
CA VAL A 136 -10.20 -1.94 5.15
C VAL A 136 -10.58 -2.61 6.46
N ARG A 137 -10.75 -3.93 6.40
CA ARG A 137 -11.03 -4.79 7.55
C ARG A 137 -9.80 -5.64 7.84
N ILE A 138 -9.28 -5.58 9.07
CA ILE A 138 -8.16 -6.42 9.53
C ILE A 138 -8.59 -7.19 10.78
N GLY A 139 -8.76 -8.51 10.61
CA GLY A 139 -9.42 -9.37 11.59
C GLY A 139 -10.86 -8.91 11.80
N ASP A 140 -11.18 -8.62 13.06
CA ASP A 140 -12.50 -8.21 13.52
C ASP A 140 -12.56 -6.69 13.85
N ALA A 141 -11.88 -5.85 13.08
CA ALA A 141 -12.03 -4.40 13.15
C ALA A 141 -11.85 -3.79 11.77
N ALA A 142 -12.49 -2.64 11.53
CA ALA A 142 -12.41 -1.94 10.25
C ALA A 142 -12.04 -0.47 10.41
N LEU A 143 -11.40 0.06 9.37
CA LEU A 143 -11.14 1.48 9.19
C LEU A 143 -11.74 1.91 7.85
N ALA A 144 -12.46 3.02 7.85
CA ALA A 144 -13.03 3.62 6.65
C ALA A 144 -12.51 5.06 6.47
N THR A 145 -12.26 5.44 5.23
CA THR A 145 -11.97 6.83 4.85
C THR A 145 -13.01 7.34 3.87
N ALA A 146 -13.46 8.57 4.07
CA ALA A 146 -14.35 9.29 3.16
C ALA A 146 -13.68 10.58 2.68
N ALA A 147 -14.06 11.09 1.50
CA ALA A 147 -13.42 12.28 0.95
C ALA A 147 -13.94 13.57 1.59
N THR A 148 -15.18 13.56 2.09
CA THR A 148 -15.81 14.75 2.71
C THR A 148 -16.42 14.43 4.08
N ASP A 149 -16.65 15.47 4.89
CA ASP A 149 -17.36 15.36 6.18
C ASP A 149 -18.75 14.75 6.02
N ARG A 150 -19.48 15.15 4.96
CA ARG A 150 -20.83 14.64 4.66
C ARG A 150 -20.82 13.14 4.41
N GLU A 151 -19.86 12.66 3.61
CA GLU A 151 -19.71 11.24 3.34
C GLU A 151 -19.29 10.47 4.60
N ALA A 152 -18.34 11.01 5.37
CA ALA A 152 -17.90 10.37 6.60
C ALA A 152 -19.05 10.22 7.61
N GLU A 153 -19.93 11.22 7.73
CA GLU A 153 -21.10 11.14 8.59
C GLU A 153 -22.10 10.07 8.11
N MET A 154 -22.34 10.00 6.80
CA MET A 154 -23.15 8.92 6.22
C MET A 154 -22.55 7.55 6.51
N LEU A 155 -21.23 7.39 6.35
CA LEU A 155 -20.55 6.12 6.64
C LEU A 155 -20.67 5.76 8.13
N ARG A 156 -20.48 6.70 9.05
CA ARG A 156 -20.64 6.43 10.50
C ARG A 156 -22.05 5.92 10.82
N GLN A 157 -23.07 6.57 10.26
CA GLN A 157 -24.47 6.22 10.50
C GLN A 157 -24.87 4.89 9.86
N ARG A 158 -24.43 4.64 8.61
CA ARG A 158 -24.91 3.48 7.83
C ARG A 158 -24.10 2.22 8.09
N LEU A 159 -22.79 2.34 8.37
CA LEU A 159 -21.96 1.16 8.64
C LEU A 159 -22.19 0.58 10.04
N SER A 160 -22.75 1.36 10.99
CA SER A 160 -23.05 0.86 12.34
C SER A 160 -24.17 -0.20 12.38
N SER A 161 -24.94 -0.36 11.30
CA SER A 161 -25.95 -1.43 11.17
C SER A 161 -25.38 -2.75 10.65
N LEU A 162 -24.13 -2.76 10.19
CA LEU A 162 -23.47 -3.95 9.64
C LEU A 162 -22.53 -4.60 10.65
N LEU A 163 -22.42 -5.92 10.58
CA LEU A 163 -21.36 -6.65 11.26
C LEU A 163 -20.02 -6.41 10.55
N VAL A 164 -18.91 -6.44 11.31
CA VAL A 164 -17.57 -6.18 10.75
C VAL A 164 -17.23 -7.02 9.50
N PRO A 165 -17.53 -8.35 9.44
CA PRO A 165 -17.28 -9.13 8.23
C PRO A 165 -18.01 -8.61 6.98
N ASP A 166 -19.19 -8.01 7.17
CA ASP A 166 -20.05 -7.49 6.09
C ASP A 166 -19.59 -6.14 5.54
N LEU A 167 -18.72 -5.41 6.27
CA LEU A 167 -18.19 -4.11 5.85
C LEU A 167 -17.33 -4.16 4.58
N THR A 168 -16.88 -5.35 4.19
CA THR A 168 -16.13 -5.60 2.95
C THR A 168 -16.92 -6.45 1.94
N ASN A 169 -18.22 -6.66 2.18
CA ASN A 169 -19.10 -7.40 1.28
C ASN A 169 -19.83 -6.43 0.33
N PRO A 170 -19.62 -6.51 -1.00
CA PRO A 170 -20.23 -5.59 -1.96
C PRO A 170 -21.75 -5.56 -1.92
N LEU A 171 -22.39 -6.71 -1.67
CA LEU A 171 -23.85 -6.81 -1.62
C LEU A 171 -24.39 -6.11 -0.37
N ARG A 172 -23.79 -6.36 0.80
CA ARG A 172 -24.18 -5.74 2.06
C ARG A 172 -23.95 -4.23 2.06
N LEU A 173 -22.84 -3.76 1.48
CA LEU A 173 -22.60 -2.32 1.35
C LEU A 173 -23.67 -1.65 0.48
N ARG A 174 -24.09 -2.27 -0.63
CA ARG A 174 -25.15 -1.73 -1.50
C ARG A 174 -26.54 -1.70 -0.84
N GLU A 175 -26.78 -2.53 0.17
CA GLU A 175 -28.03 -2.51 0.95
C GLU A 175 -28.13 -1.26 1.84
N VAL A 176 -27.01 -0.71 2.32
CA VAL A 176 -26.99 0.38 3.30
C VAL A 176 -26.42 1.70 2.78
N LEU A 177 -25.67 1.69 1.67
CA LEU A 177 -25.05 2.86 1.06
C LEU A 177 -25.48 3.04 -0.41
N PRO A 178 -25.64 4.29 -0.88
CA PRO A 178 -25.89 4.59 -2.28
C PRO A 178 -24.59 4.42 -3.09
N VAL A 179 -24.14 3.18 -3.31
CA VAL A 179 -22.89 2.91 -4.05
C VAL A 179 -23.11 3.10 -5.56
N ALA A 180 -22.40 4.05 -6.16
CA ALA A 180 -22.42 4.30 -7.60
C ALA A 180 -21.42 3.42 -8.36
N ASP A 181 -20.23 3.25 -7.79
CA ASP A 181 -19.15 2.45 -8.36
C ASP A 181 -18.37 1.72 -7.24
N LEU A 182 -17.78 0.57 -7.54
CA LEU A 182 -17.19 -0.33 -6.54
C LEU A 182 -16.02 -1.14 -7.10
N LEU A 183 -14.91 -1.14 -6.36
CA LEU A 183 -13.73 -1.96 -6.61
C LEU A 183 -13.47 -2.89 -5.43
N GLY A 184 -13.39 -4.20 -5.70
CA GLY A 184 -13.11 -5.25 -4.72
C GLY A 184 -14.32 -6.13 -4.34
N PRO A 185 -14.20 -6.91 -3.24
CA PRO A 185 -13.14 -6.84 -2.26
C PRO A 185 -11.83 -7.45 -2.77
N ALA A 186 -10.71 -6.82 -2.43
CA ALA A 186 -9.39 -7.45 -2.51
C ALA A 186 -9.06 -8.08 -1.16
N TRP A 187 -8.72 -9.36 -1.15
CA TRP A 187 -8.25 -10.07 0.04
C TRP A 187 -6.81 -9.67 0.35
N LEU A 188 -6.53 -9.46 1.63
CA LEU A 188 -5.23 -9.01 2.12
C LEU A 188 -4.53 -10.17 2.83
N ALA A 189 -3.42 -10.63 2.26
CA ALA A 189 -2.64 -11.72 2.83
C ALA A 189 -1.18 -11.30 3.05
N TYR A 190 -0.56 -11.87 4.08
CA TYR A 190 0.80 -11.54 4.49
C TYR A 190 1.57 -12.80 4.88
N VAL A 191 2.89 -12.79 4.70
CA VAL A 191 3.77 -13.87 5.13
C VAL A 191 5.01 -13.29 5.82
N ASP A 192 5.51 -13.98 6.82
CA ASP A 192 6.79 -13.70 7.49
C ASP A 192 7.78 -14.83 7.16
N HIS A 193 9.04 -14.70 7.60
CA HIS A 193 10.08 -15.71 7.35
C HIS A 193 9.69 -17.10 7.85
N ASP A 194 9.03 -17.20 9.01
CA ASP A 194 8.71 -18.48 9.66
C ASP A 194 7.62 -19.26 8.93
N HIS A 195 6.71 -18.56 8.24
CA HIS A 195 5.59 -19.18 7.53
C HIS A 195 5.83 -19.31 6.02
N PHE A 196 6.87 -18.69 5.47
CA PHE A 196 7.14 -18.71 4.04
C PHE A 196 7.53 -20.09 3.53
N ARG A 197 6.84 -20.54 2.48
CA ARG A 197 7.07 -21.83 1.83
C ARG A 197 7.69 -21.61 0.46
N ALA A 198 9.02 -21.61 0.43
CA ALA A 198 9.77 -21.47 -0.80
C ALA A 198 9.48 -22.65 -1.76
N VAL A 199 9.42 -22.34 -3.05
CA VAL A 199 9.23 -23.33 -4.13
C VAL A 199 10.51 -23.37 -4.94
N GLN A 200 11.06 -24.56 -5.10
CA GLN A 200 12.12 -24.81 -6.07
C GLN A 200 11.48 -25.07 -7.43
N PRO A 201 11.68 -24.19 -8.44
CA PRO A 201 11.10 -24.39 -9.75
C PRO A 201 11.90 -25.39 -10.59
N ASP A 202 11.20 -26.14 -11.43
CA ASP A 202 11.82 -27.06 -12.41
C ASP A 202 12.55 -26.33 -13.56
N GLY A 203 12.63 -25.00 -13.52
CA GLY A 203 13.25 -24.16 -14.54
C GLY A 203 13.93 -22.91 -13.96
N ALA A 204 14.80 -22.30 -14.75
CA ALA A 204 15.57 -21.14 -14.31
C ALA A 204 14.69 -19.89 -14.11
N ILE A 205 14.85 -19.24 -12.95
CA ILE A 205 14.31 -17.91 -12.68
C ILE A 205 15.39 -16.87 -12.96
N HIS A 206 15.08 -15.91 -13.81
CA HIS A 206 15.99 -14.83 -14.16
C HIS A 206 15.55 -13.52 -13.51
N ARG A 207 16.49 -12.64 -13.19
CA ARG A 207 16.21 -11.26 -12.76
C ARG A 207 16.29 -10.30 -13.95
N ARG A 208 15.34 -9.38 -14.03
CA ARG A 208 15.30 -8.32 -15.04
C ARG A 208 14.93 -6.99 -14.38
N PRO A 209 15.43 -5.86 -14.88
CA PRO A 209 14.94 -4.54 -14.47
C PRO A 209 13.42 -4.42 -14.67
N ALA A 210 12.74 -3.68 -13.79
CA ALA A 210 11.29 -3.44 -13.88
C ALA A 210 10.83 -2.87 -15.24
N ASN A 211 11.70 -2.13 -15.92
CA ASN A 211 11.42 -1.50 -17.22
C ASN A 211 11.86 -2.34 -18.43
N HIS A 212 12.21 -3.62 -18.24
CA HIS A 212 12.70 -4.48 -19.32
C HIS A 212 11.68 -4.64 -20.46
N PRO A 213 12.09 -4.55 -21.74
CA PRO A 213 11.17 -4.61 -22.88
C PRO A 213 10.34 -5.90 -22.95
N ASP A 214 10.93 -7.05 -22.63
CA ASP A 214 10.20 -8.33 -22.61
C ASP A 214 9.07 -8.37 -21.57
N LEU A 215 9.21 -7.61 -20.46
CA LEU A 215 8.14 -7.51 -19.46
C LEU A 215 6.97 -6.70 -20.00
N ARG A 216 7.25 -5.64 -20.78
CA ARG A 216 6.23 -4.88 -21.50
C ARG A 216 5.54 -5.75 -22.55
N ALA A 217 6.26 -6.64 -23.22
CA ALA A 217 5.67 -7.60 -24.15
C ALA A 217 4.73 -8.60 -23.45
N LEU A 218 5.10 -9.11 -22.26
CA LEU A 218 4.19 -9.93 -21.45
C LEU A 218 2.90 -9.16 -21.10
N LEU A 219 3.04 -7.91 -20.64
CA LEU A 219 1.91 -7.03 -20.31
C LEU A 219 1.01 -6.74 -21.51
N GLY A 220 1.58 -6.62 -22.71
CA GLY A 220 0.85 -6.43 -23.97
C GLY A 220 0.10 -7.68 -24.44
N GLY A 221 0.45 -8.86 -23.93
CA GLY A 221 -0.15 -10.15 -24.30
C GLY A 221 -1.30 -10.62 -23.41
N VAL A 222 -1.76 -9.80 -22.47
CA VAL A 222 -2.86 -10.10 -21.54
C VAL A 222 -3.98 -9.06 -21.64
N THR A 223 -5.14 -9.36 -21.06
CA THR A 223 -6.26 -8.41 -20.98
C THR A 223 -5.93 -7.24 -20.05
N ASP A 224 -6.66 -6.13 -20.19
CA ASP A 224 -6.49 -4.99 -19.29
C ASP A 224 -6.83 -5.36 -17.84
N ALA A 225 -7.87 -6.17 -17.62
CA ALA A 225 -8.21 -6.70 -16.30
C ALA A 225 -7.07 -7.51 -15.66
N ASP A 226 -6.40 -8.38 -16.44
CA ASP A 226 -5.23 -9.13 -15.96
C ASP A 226 -4.06 -8.19 -15.64
N ARG A 227 -3.85 -7.16 -16.47
CA ARG A 227 -2.78 -6.17 -16.28
C ARG A 227 -2.98 -5.40 -14.98
N GLU A 228 -4.19 -4.86 -14.77
CA GLU A 228 -4.56 -4.08 -13.59
C GLU A 228 -4.50 -4.93 -12.31
N GLU A 229 -5.05 -6.14 -12.33
CA GLU A 229 -5.05 -7.03 -11.15
C GLU A 229 -3.65 -7.53 -10.79
N SER A 230 -2.76 -7.72 -11.76
CA SER A 230 -1.45 -8.33 -11.51
C SER A 230 -0.48 -7.48 -10.69
N GLY A 231 -0.64 -6.15 -10.70
CA GLY A 231 0.30 -5.20 -10.08
C GLY A 231 1.73 -5.21 -10.67
N ILE A 232 1.99 -5.97 -11.75
CA ILE A 232 3.35 -6.17 -12.27
C ILE A 232 3.93 -4.92 -12.94
N ALA A 233 3.07 -4.04 -13.47
CA ALA A 233 3.50 -2.81 -14.13
C ALA A 233 4.06 -1.77 -13.14
N GLU A 234 3.75 -1.90 -11.85
CA GLU A 234 4.09 -0.91 -10.81
C GLU A 234 5.24 -1.35 -9.90
N ILE A 235 5.89 -2.48 -10.21
CA ILE A 235 6.96 -3.01 -9.38
C ILE A 235 8.14 -2.03 -9.34
N THR A 236 8.77 -1.95 -8.17
CA THR A 236 9.98 -1.14 -7.94
C THR A 236 11.21 -2.01 -7.71
N SER A 237 11.02 -3.31 -7.45
CA SER A 237 12.08 -4.32 -7.45
C SER A 237 12.46 -4.72 -8.87
N GLU A 238 13.52 -5.53 -9.00
CA GLU A 238 13.67 -6.35 -10.20
C GLU A 238 12.49 -7.32 -10.35
N ALA A 239 12.19 -7.66 -11.61
CA ALA A 239 11.26 -8.71 -11.98
C ALA A 239 11.98 -10.06 -11.99
N PHE A 240 11.37 -11.06 -11.36
CA PHE A 240 11.72 -12.46 -11.39
C PHE A 240 10.90 -13.12 -12.49
N VAL A 241 11.57 -13.70 -13.49
CA VAL A 241 10.92 -14.08 -14.74
C VAL A 241 11.30 -15.49 -15.18
N VAL A 242 10.37 -16.16 -15.86
CA VAL A 242 10.61 -17.43 -16.56
C VAL A 242 10.50 -17.18 -18.06
N TYR A 243 11.46 -17.72 -18.82
CA TYR A 243 11.47 -17.68 -20.28
C TYR A 243 10.99 -19.02 -20.87
N GLN A 244 10.23 -18.94 -21.97
CA GLN A 244 9.95 -20.08 -22.84
C GLN A 244 9.95 -19.59 -24.29
N GLY A 245 10.72 -20.26 -25.16
CA GLY A 245 10.84 -19.85 -26.57
C GLY A 245 11.34 -18.41 -26.75
N GLY A 246 12.25 -17.95 -25.88
CA GLY A 246 12.79 -16.58 -25.91
C GLY A 246 11.86 -15.48 -25.41
N ARG A 247 10.66 -15.82 -24.90
CA ARG A 247 9.69 -14.86 -24.36
C ARG A 247 9.46 -15.08 -22.87
N ILE A 248 9.22 -14.00 -22.14
CA ILE A 248 8.78 -14.11 -20.74
C ILE A 248 7.35 -14.66 -20.74
N ILE A 249 7.14 -15.75 -20.00
CA ILE A 249 5.82 -16.37 -19.83
C ILE A 249 5.22 -16.17 -18.43
N ALA A 250 6.05 -15.82 -17.45
CA ALA A 250 5.62 -15.45 -16.12
C ALA A 250 6.61 -14.46 -15.51
N ALA A 251 6.08 -13.52 -14.74
CA ALA A 251 6.87 -12.52 -14.03
C ALA A 251 6.27 -12.23 -12.65
N SER A 252 7.12 -11.99 -11.66
CA SER A 252 6.72 -11.42 -10.37
C SER A 252 7.75 -10.42 -9.88
N GLY A 253 7.30 -9.44 -9.14
CA GLY A 253 8.15 -8.48 -8.43
C GLY A 253 7.34 -7.86 -7.32
N TRP A 254 7.88 -6.84 -6.67
CA TRP A 254 7.15 -6.09 -5.66
C TRP A 254 7.35 -4.59 -5.79
N ARG A 255 6.31 -3.87 -5.38
CA ARG A 255 6.34 -2.42 -5.18
C ARG A 255 6.57 -2.13 -3.69
N HIS A 256 7.45 -1.18 -3.40
CA HIS A 256 7.64 -0.71 -2.04
C HIS A 256 6.39 0.05 -1.56
N TRP A 257 5.85 -0.36 -0.42
CA TRP A 257 4.76 0.29 0.30
C TRP A 257 5.28 0.90 1.61
N PRO A 258 4.56 1.86 2.21
CA PRO A 258 4.92 2.37 3.53
C PRO A 258 5.09 1.27 4.59
N ASP A 259 5.74 1.60 5.71
CA ASP A 259 5.95 0.67 6.83
C ASP A 259 6.69 -0.64 6.46
N GLU A 260 7.68 -0.54 5.57
CA GLU A 260 8.57 -1.64 5.15
C GLU A 260 7.79 -2.83 4.54
N VAL A 261 6.77 -2.54 3.74
CA VAL A 261 5.92 -3.55 3.10
C VAL A 261 6.28 -3.72 1.62
N ALA A 262 6.33 -4.96 1.16
CA ALA A 262 6.50 -5.31 -0.24
C ALA A 262 5.16 -5.77 -0.81
N GLN A 263 4.49 -4.93 -1.60
CA GLN A 263 3.28 -5.36 -2.32
C GLN A 263 3.70 -6.21 -3.53
N LEU A 264 3.37 -7.49 -3.49
CA LEU A 264 3.68 -8.42 -4.56
C LEU A 264 2.77 -8.16 -5.78
N GLY A 265 3.37 -8.30 -6.96
CA GLY A 265 2.66 -8.42 -8.22
C GLY A 265 3.11 -9.68 -8.95
N VAL A 266 2.18 -10.36 -9.62
CA VAL A 266 2.47 -11.58 -10.39
C VAL A 266 1.60 -11.65 -11.63
N LEU A 267 2.20 -12.00 -12.75
CA LEU A 267 1.52 -12.21 -14.01
C LEU A 267 2.02 -13.48 -14.69
N THR A 268 1.11 -14.24 -15.29
CA THR A 268 1.44 -15.41 -16.11
C THR A 268 0.65 -15.33 -17.42
N ALA A 269 1.36 -15.48 -18.54
CA ALA A 269 0.79 -15.48 -19.87
C ALA A 269 -0.34 -16.53 -19.98
N PRO A 270 -1.47 -16.23 -20.65
CA PRO A 270 -2.65 -17.11 -20.64
C PRO A 270 -2.34 -18.55 -21.05
N GLN A 271 -1.49 -18.73 -22.06
CA GLN A 271 -1.11 -20.02 -22.63
C GLN A 271 -0.18 -20.85 -21.71
N ALA A 272 0.42 -20.21 -20.70
CA ALA A 272 1.35 -20.82 -19.75
C ALA A 272 0.73 -21.05 -18.35
N ARG A 273 -0.55 -20.70 -18.15
CA ARG A 273 -1.25 -20.88 -16.87
C ARG A 273 -1.42 -22.37 -16.51
N GLY A 274 -1.63 -22.64 -15.22
CA GLY A 274 -1.85 -24.00 -14.71
C GLY A 274 -0.59 -24.87 -14.60
N ARG A 275 0.59 -24.34 -14.93
CA ARG A 275 1.88 -25.07 -14.92
C ARG A 275 2.79 -24.73 -13.74
N GLY A 276 2.29 -23.98 -12.76
CA GLY A 276 3.07 -23.58 -11.58
C GLY A 276 4.01 -22.38 -11.76
N TRP A 277 4.16 -21.83 -12.97
CA TRP A 277 5.09 -20.71 -13.24
C TRP A 277 4.81 -19.47 -12.40
N GLY A 278 3.55 -19.06 -12.25
CA GLY A 278 3.18 -17.93 -11.39
C GLY A 278 3.62 -18.13 -9.94
N ARG A 279 3.47 -19.34 -9.40
CA ARG A 279 3.92 -19.69 -8.05
C ARG A 279 5.44 -19.66 -7.93
N ALA A 280 6.16 -20.14 -8.95
CA ALA A 280 7.62 -20.13 -8.98
C ALA A 280 8.20 -18.71 -8.95
N VAL A 281 7.77 -17.82 -9.85
CA VAL A 281 8.26 -16.43 -9.89
C VAL A 281 7.87 -15.66 -8.62
N ALA A 282 6.66 -15.90 -8.11
CA ALA A 282 6.19 -15.27 -6.88
C ALA A 282 6.96 -15.74 -5.63
N SER A 283 7.38 -17.01 -5.60
CA SER A 283 8.23 -17.53 -4.54
C SER A 283 9.58 -16.79 -4.52
N ALA A 284 10.22 -16.65 -5.68
CA ALA A 284 11.49 -15.92 -5.80
C ALA A 284 11.35 -14.44 -5.40
N ALA A 285 10.29 -13.76 -5.84
CA ALA A 285 10.03 -12.38 -5.47
C ALA A 285 9.75 -12.21 -3.96
N THR A 286 9.05 -13.17 -3.35
CA THR A 286 8.75 -13.17 -1.90
C THR A 286 10.02 -13.40 -1.09
N ALA A 287 10.85 -14.37 -1.47
CA ALA A 287 12.16 -14.60 -0.84
C ALA A 287 13.01 -13.33 -0.89
N HIS A 288 13.08 -12.68 -2.06
CA HIS A 288 13.81 -11.42 -2.22
C HIS A 288 13.28 -10.28 -1.33
N ALA A 289 11.96 -10.17 -1.15
CA ALA A 289 11.38 -9.18 -0.23
C ALA A 289 11.74 -9.47 1.23
N LEU A 290 11.67 -10.74 1.63
CA LEU A 290 11.99 -11.19 2.99
C LEU A 290 13.48 -10.99 3.32
N ASP A 291 14.38 -11.30 2.39
CA ASP A 291 15.82 -11.04 2.52
C ASP A 291 16.13 -9.54 2.64
N ALA A 292 15.32 -8.70 2.01
CA ALA A 292 15.37 -7.24 2.16
C ALA A 292 14.73 -6.73 3.48
N SER A 293 14.36 -7.64 4.40
CA SER A 293 13.69 -7.33 5.67
C SER A 293 12.34 -6.61 5.51
N LEU A 294 11.68 -6.76 4.36
CA LEU A 294 10.34 -6.25 4.12
C LEU A 294 9.29 -7.25 4.58
N LEU A 295 8.06 -6.79 4.81
CA LEU A 295 6.87 -7.62 5.01
C LEU A 295 6.16 -7.84 3.66
N PRO A 296 6.22 -9.04 3.06
CA PRO A 296 5.44 -9.36 1.88
C PRO A 296 3.93 -9.22 2.12
N GLN A 297 3.27 -8.51 1.21
CA GLN A 297 1.83 -8.34 1.13
C GLN A 297 1.33 -8.85 -0.22
N TRP A 298 0.23 -9.59 -0.18
CA TRP A 298 -0.50 -10.01 -1.36
C TRP A 298 -1.91 -9.41 -1.32
N ARG A 299 -2.33 -8.79 -2.43
CA ARG A 299 -3.69 -8.28 -2.63
C ARG A 299 -4.27 -9.00 -3.83
N ALA A 300 -5.38 -9.70 -3.63
CA ALA A 300 -5.99 -10.46 -4.70
C ALA A 300 -7.50 -10.51 -4.58
N GLN A 301 -8.20 -10.25 -5.68
CA GLN A 301 -9.62 -10.55 -5.81
C GLN A 301 -9.87 -11.99 -6.33
N PRO A 302 -9.21 -12.47 -7.40
CA PRO A 302 -9.56 -13.74 -8.03
C PRO A 302 -8.97 -14.93 -7.27
N GLU A 303 -9.78 -15.99 -7.16
CA GLU A 303 -9.42 -17.21 -6.43
C GLU A 303 -8.12 -17.89 -6.92
N PRO A 304 -7.79 -17.94 -8.23
CA PRO A 304 -6.49 -18.43 -8.68
C PRO A 304 -5.28 -17.69 -8.08
N SER A 305 -5.36 -16.37 -7.89
CA SER A 305 -4.28 -15.57 -7.31
C SER A 305 -4.14 -15.84 -5.80
N ARG A 306 -5.27 -15.93 -5.08
CA ARG A 306 -5.30 -16.27 -3.65
C ARG A 306 -4.70 -17.66 -3.37
N ARG A 307 -4.97 -18.64 -4.23
CA ARG A 307 -4.37 -19.99 -4.11
C ARG A 307 -2.85 -19.98 -4.22
N ILE A 308 -2.27 -19.11 -5.05
CA ILE A 308 -0.81 -18.95 -5.13
C ILE A 308 -0.26 -18.41 -3.81
N ALA A 309 -0.87 -17.34 -3.29
CA ALA A 309 -0.47 -16.74 -2.02
C ALA A 309 -0.53 -17.76 -0.88
N HIS A 310 -1.65 -18.48 -0.74
CA HIS A 310 -1.82 -19.51 0.28
C HIS A 310 -0.78 -20.64 0.15
N ALA A 311 -0.49 -21.10 -1.07
CA ALA A 311 0.52 -22.13 -1.31
C ALA A 311 1.94 -21.70 -0.88
N LEU A 312 2.24 -20.41 -0.94
CA LEU A 312 3.51 -19.82 -0.49
C LEU A 312 3.53 -19.50 1.02
N GLY A 313 2.45 -19.79 1.75
CA GLY A 313 2.35 -19.57 3.19
C GLY A 313 1.76 -18.22 3.60
N PHE A 314 1.26 -17.42 2.65
CA PHE A 314 0.55 -16.18 2.99
C PHE A 314 -0.75 -16.50 3.74
N ARG A 315 -0.97 -15.77 4.84
CA ARG A 315 -2.17 -15.86 5.67
C ARG A 315 -3.08 -14.69 5.39
N GLU A 316 -4.34 -14.96 5.08
CA GLU A 316 -5.35 -13.91 4.92
C GLU A 316 -5.63 -13.25 6.26
N MET A 317 -5.41 -11.94 6.33
CA MET A 317 -5.60 -11.12 7.54
C MET A 317 -6.82 -10.23 7.43
N GLY A 318 -7.36 -10.01 6.23
CA GLY A 318 -8.36 -8.99 6.01
C GLY A 318 -8.84 -8.87 4.58
N ALA A 319 -9.63 -7.83 4.34
CA ALA A 319 -10.12 -7.46 3.02
C ALA A 319 -10.20 -5.94 2.91
N GLN A 320 -10.15 -5.44 1.68
CA GLN A 320 -10.27 -4.03 1.36
C GLN A 320 -11.29 -3.86 0.23
N ILE A 321 -12.09 -2.82 0.31
CA ILE A 321 -13.05 -2.44 -0.73
C ILE A 321 -13.02 -0.92 -0.91
N SER A 322 -13.14 -0.46 -2.16
CA SER A 322 -13.24 0.96 -2.49
C SER A 322 -14.56 1.20 -3.20
N PHE A 323 -15.21 2.34 -2.95
CA PHE A 323 -16.46 2.69 -3.63
C PHE A 323 -16.61 4.20 -3.81
N LYS A 324 -17.33 4.59 -4.88
CA LYS A 324 -17.88 5.94 -5.02
C LYS A 324 -19.30 5.97 -4.47
N LEU A 325 -19.60 6.99 -3.68
CA LEU A 325 -20.97 7.27 -3.25
C LEU A 325 -21.70 8.05 -4.35
N GLY A 326 -22.90 7.61 -4.67
CA GLY A 326 -23.85 8.32 -5.52
C GLY A 326 -24.70 9.31 -4.72
N PRO A 327 -25.56 10.09 -5.41
CA PRO A 327 -26.51 10.96 -4.73
C PRO A 327 -27.42 10.14 -3.81
N CYS A 328 -27.70 10.64 -2.61
CA CYS A 328 -28.73 10.06 -1.76
C CYS A 328 -30.06 10.07 -2.52
N ARG A 329 -30.70 8.91 -2.65
CA ARG A 329 -32.11 8.88 -3.05
C ARG A 329 -32.91 9.56 -1.93
N ALA A 330 -33.67 10.59 -2.30
CA ALA A 330 -34.58 11.30 -1.40
C ALA A 330 -35.70 10.37 -0.93
#